data_AF-A0A511XLM8-F1
#
_entry.id   AF-A0A511XLM8-F1
#
_cell.length_a   1.000
_cell.length_b   1.000
_cell.length_c   1.000
_cell.angle_alpha   90.00
_cell.angle_beta   90.00
_cell.angle_gamma   90.00
#
_symmetry.space_group_name_H-M   'P 1'
#
loop_
_entity.id
_entity.type
_entity.pdbx_description
1 polymer ?
#
loop_
_entity_poly.entity_id
_entity_poly.type
_entity_poly.pdbx_seq_one_letter_code
_entity_poly.pdbx_strand_id
1 'polypeptide(L)'
;MEGEPVSELFLLSESQMARIEPYFPLAHGVPRVDDCRVLSGIVYVIRNGFQWKDAPKAYGPHKTLYNRFIRRRRLGVFDRIFMALTAQAGRSKRLMD
;
A
#
# COMPACT_ATOMS: atom_id res chain seq x y z
N MET A 1 -24.33 -16.63 3.42
CA MET A 1 -23.38 -15.61 3.90
C MET A 1 -22.97 -14.83 2.67
N GLU A 2 -23.81 -13.86 2.31
CA GLU A 2 -23.63 -13.06 1.10
C GLU A 2 -22.43 -12.13 1.31
N GLY A 3 -21.52 -12.12 0.34
CA GLY A 3 -20.40 -11.20 0.34
C GLY A 3 -20.93 -9.78 0.19
N GLU A 4 -20.54 -8.90 1.10
CA GLU A 4 -20.75 -7.46 1.03
C GLU A 4 -20.64 -6.91 -0.40
N PRO A 5 -21.55 -6.03 -0.84
CA PRO A 5 -21.56 -5.52 -2.20
C PRO A 5 -20.25 -4.80 -2.53
N VAL A 6 -19.76 -5.04 -3.74
CA VAL A 6 -18.49 -4.54 -4.30
C VAL A 6 -18.59 -3.04 -4.62
N SER A 7 -18.65 -2.21 -3.59
CA SER A 7 -18.68 -0.74 -3.70
C SER A 7 -18.12 -0.15 -2.41
N GLU A 8 -16.93 0.43 -2.29
CA GLU A 8 -15.85 0.76 -3.21
C GLU A 8 -14.57 0.14 -2.63
N LEU A 9 -13.78 -0.57 -3.43
CA LEU A 9 -12.44 -0.93 -2.96
C LEU A 9 -11.66 0.36 -2.73
N PHE A 10 -11.07 0.50 -1.54
CA PHE A 10 -10.04 1.49 -1.34
C PHE A 10 -8.89 1.18 -2.29
N LEU A 11 -8.66 2.06 -3.26
CA LEU A 11 -7.52 2.00 -4.17
C LEU A 11 -6.68 3.24 -4.00
N LEU A 12 -5.36 3.06 -3.97
CA LEU A 12 -4.43 4.17 -4.09
C LEU A 12 -4.59 4.79 -5.48
N SER A 13 -4.62 6.12 -5.53
CA SER A 13 -4.62 6.83 -6.81
C SER A 13 -3.31 6.57 -7.55
N GLU A 14 -3.31 6.74 -8.87
CA GLU A 14 -2.08 6.68 -9.68
C GLU A 14 -1.01 7.63 -9.15
N SER A 15 -1.40 8.84 -8.74
CA SER A 15 -0.49 9.83 -8.15
C SER A 15 0.08 9.40 -6.80
N GLN A 16 -0.70 8.72 -5.95
CA GLN A 16 -0.20 8.15 -4.71
C GLN A 16 0.76 6.99 -5.00
N MET A 17 0.43 6.13 -5.97
CA MET A 17 1.32 5.04 -6.34
C MET A 17 2.63 5.53 -6.95
N ALA A 18 2.59 6.50 -7.87
CA ALA A 18 3.81 7.06 -8.48
C ALA A 18 4.77 7.64 -7.42
N ARG A 19 4.24 8.17 -6.31
CA ARG A 19 5.07 8.63 -5.18
C ARG A 19 5.71 7.50 -4.39
N ILE A 20 5.09 6.32 -4.33
CA ILE A 20 5.52 5.20 -3.49
C ILE A 20 6.37 4.18 -4.26
N GLU A 21 6.08 3.99 -5.55
CA GLU A 21 6.71 3.01 -6.42
C GLU A 21 8.26 3.06 -6.43
N PRO A 22 8.92 4.24 -6.41
CA PRO A 22 10.39 4.30 -6.41
C PRO A 22 11.06 3.62 -5.20
N TYR A 23 10.33 3.40 -4.11
CA TYR A 23 10.85 2.75 -2.90
C TYR A 23 10.75 1.22 -2.95
N PHE A 24 10.05 0.67 -3.95
CA PHE A 24 9.93 -0.77 -4.09
C PHE A 24 11.26 -1.36 -4.59
N PRO A 25 11.62 -2.57 -4.12
CA PRO A 25 12.79 -3.26 -4.67
C PRO A 25 12.63 -3.43 -6.18
N LEU A 26 13.71 -3.52 -6.95
CA LEU A 26 13.59 -3.79 -8.39
C LEU A 26 12.94 -5.15 -8.65
N ALA A 27 12.17 -5.26 -9.74
CA ALA A 27 11.62 -6.54 -10.18
C ALA A 27 12.72 -7.38 -10.82
N HIS A 28 12.86 -8.65 -10.45
CA HIS A 28 13.79 -9.57 -11.10
C HIS A 28 13.13 -10.14 -12.36
N GLY A 29 13.16 -9.38 -13.46
CA GLY A 29 12.77 -9.83 -14.81
C GLY A 29 11.27 -10.08 -15.04
N VAL A 30 10.46 -10.21 -14.00
CA VAL A 30 8.99 -10.42 -14.11
C VAL A 30 8.26 -9.14 -13.71
N PRO A 31 7.45 -8.54 -14.61
CA PRO A 31 6.62 -7.39 -14.29
C PRO A 31 5.70 -7.67 -13.10
N ARG A 32 5.60 -6.70 -12.19
CA ARG A 32 4.73 -6.82 -11.02
C ARG A 32 3.29 -6.56 -11.43
N VAL A 33 2.55 -7.63 -11.66
CA VAL A 33 1.11 -7.54 -11.85
C VAL A 33 0.47 -7.02 -10.56
N ASP A 34 -0.36 -5.98 -10.69
CA ASP A 34 -1.28 -5.47 -9.67
C ASP A 34 -0.67 -4.92 -8.36
N ASP A 35 0.52 -4.32 -8.42
CA ASP A 35 1.16 -3.74 -7.22
C ASP A 35 0.31 -2.67 -6.52
N CYS A 36 -0.45 -1.88 -7.29
CA CYS A 36 -1.40 -0.90 -6.76
C CYS A 36 -2.51 -1.56 -5.94
N ARG A 37 -3.18 -2.58 -6.50
CA ARG A 37 -4.28 -3.30 -5.84
C ARG A 37 -3.81 -4.02 -4.57
N VAL A 38 -2.67 -4.70 -4.66
CA VAL A 38 -2.07 -5.39 -3.50
C VAL A 38 -1.69 -4.41 -2.41
N LEU A 39 -1.03 -3.29 -2.75
CA LEU A 39 -0.68 -2.29 -1.74
C LEU A 39 -1.92 -1.64 -1.14
N SER A 40 -2.95 -1.37 -1.95
CA SER A 40 -4.21 -0.81 -1.47
C SER A 40 -4.91 -1.76 -0.49
N GLY A 41 -4.89 -3.07 -0.75
CA GLY A 41 -5.37 -4.08 0.19
C GLY A 41 -4.57 -4.13 1.49
N ILE A 42 -3.25 -3.99 1.43
CA ILE A 42 -2.40 -3.88 2.63
C ILE A 42 -2.78 -2.65 3.45
N VAL A 43 -2.94 -1.49 2.81
CA VAL A 43 -3.33 -0.24 3.49
C VAL A 43 -4.73 -0.38 4.09
N TYR A 44 -5.68 -0.99 3.38
CA TYR A 44 -7.02 -1.25 3.87
C TYR A 44 -7.01 -2.07 5.15
N VAL A 45 -6.26 -3.18 5.18
CA VAL A 45 -6.15 -4.04 6.38
C VAL A 45 -5.57 -3.27 7.56
N ILE A 46 -4.46 -2.54 7.35
CA ILE A 46 -3.77 -1.80 8.41
C ILE A 46 -4.63 -0.65 8.94
N ARG A 47 -5.24 0.15 8.04
CA ARG A 47 -6.06 1.32 8.40
C ARG A 47 -7.26 0.94 9.26
N ASN A 48 -7.85 -0.22 9.01
CA ASN A 48 -9.05 -0.68 9.70
C ASN A 48 -8.76 -1.68 10.84
N GLY A 49 -7.50 -2.09 11.04
CA GLY A 49 -7.12 -3.04 12.08
C GLY A 49 -7.65 -4.46 11.85
N PHE A 50 -7.89 -4.86 10.60
CA PHE A 50 -8.45 -6.16 10.27
C PHE A 50 -7.42 -7.29 10.29
N GLN A 51 -7.90 -8.54 10.41
CA GLN A 51 -7.06 -9.68 10.13
C GLN A 51 -6.90 -9.83 8.61
N TRP A 52 -5.73 -10.30 8.15
CA TRP A 52 -5.45 -10.43 6.71
C TRP A 52 -6.50 -11.26 5.96
N LYS A 53 -7.04 -12.31 6.59
CA LYS A 53 -8.06 -13.19 6.01
C LYS A 53 -9.42 -12.50 5.78
N ASP A 54 -9.65 -11.37 6.46
CA ASP A 54 -10.90 -10.61 6.37
C ASP A 54 -10.82 -9.52 5.28
N ALA A 55 -9.66 -9.37 4.63
CA ALA A 55 -9.52 -8.48 3.49
C ALA A 55 -10.44 -8.92 2.33
N PRO A 56 -11.13 -7.99 1.65
CA PRO A 56 -11.90 -8.28 0.45
C PRO A 56 -11.07 -9.07 -0.57
N LYS A 57 -11.63 -10.17 -1.09
CA LYS A 57 -10.95 -11.06 -2.05
C LYS A 57 -10.50 -10.34 -3.32
N ALA A 58 -11.15 -9.22 -3.65
CA ALA A 58 -10.79 -8.39 -4.79
C ALA A 58 -9.43 -7.70 -4.67
N TYR A 59 -8.80 -7.65 -3.48
CA TYR A 59 -7.40 -7.25 -3.32
C TYR A 59 -6.41 -8.37 -3.64
N GLY A 60 -6.90 -9.60 -3.84
CA GLY A 60 -6.11 -10.80 -4.04
C GLY A 60 -6.02 -11.67 -2.78
N PRO A 61 -5.25 -12.78 -2.84
CA PRO A 61 -5.16 -13.73 -1.74
C PRO A 61 -4.56 -13.09 -0.47
N HIS A 62 -5.18 -13.31 0.69
CA HIS A 62 -4.71 -12.76 1.97
C HIS A 62 -3.24 -13.10 2.28
N LYS A 63 -2.78 -14.30 1.92
CA LYS A 63 -1.37 -14.71 2.06
C LYS A 63 -0.44 -13.84 1.22
N THR A 64 -0.86 -13.42 0.03
CA THR A 64 -0.09 -12.52 -0.82
C THR A 64 0.04 -11.14 -0.17
N LEU A 65 -1.05 -10.59 0.38
CA LEU A 65 -1.02 -9.32 1.11
C LEU A 65 -0.03 -9.38 2.28
N TYR A 66 -0.16 -10.40 3.13
CA TYR A 66 0.72 -10.62 4.28
C TYR A 66 2.19 -10.78 3.86
N ASN A 67 2.48 -11.68 2.92
CA ASN A 67 3.86 -11.95 2.48
C ASN A 67 4.51 -10.72 1.85
N ARG A 68 3.76 -9.95 1.06
CA ARG A 68 4.23 -8.69 0.45
C ARG A 68 4.50 -7.63 1.52
N PHE A 69 3.59 -7.48 2.49
CA PHE A 69 3.78 -6.59 3.63
C PHE A 69 5.04 -6.93 4.41
N ILE A 70 5.19 -8.18 4.86
CA ILE A 70 6.35 -8.62 5.65
C ILE A 70 7.66 -8.45 4.88
N ARG A 71 7.70 -8.80 3.59
CA ARG A 71 8.89 -8.61 2.76
C ARG A 71 9.27 -7.13 2.65
N ARG A 72 8.31 -6.25 2.36
CA ARG A 72 8.55 -4.80 2.24
C ARG A 72 8.97 -4.18 3.59
N ARG A 73 8.35 -4.62 4.70
CA ARG A 73 8.73 -4.21 6.06
C ARG A 73 10.16 -4.60 6.40
N ARG A 74 10.57 -5.84 6.11
CA ARG A 74 11.95 -6.31 6.34
C ARG A 74 12.99 -5.58 5.49
N LEU A 75 12.59 -5.08 4.32
CA LEU A 75 13.44 -4.27 3.44
C LEU A 75 13.42 -2.77 3.79
N GLY A 76 12.77 -2.35 4.88
CA GLY A 76 12.67 -0.93 5.27
C GLY A 76 11.96 -0.06 4.22
N VAL A 77 11.07 -0.65 3.41
CA VAL A 77 10.36 0.09 2.35
C VAL A 77 9.42 1.14 2.97
N PHE A 78 8.69 0.76 4.02
CA PHE A 78 7.77 1.68 4.70
C PHE A 78 8.49 2.83 5.40
N ASP A 79 9.64 2.58 6.01
CA ASP A 79 10.45 3.62 6.64
C ASP A 79 10.95 4.65 5.62
N ARG A 80 11.40 4.18 4.45
CA ARG A 80 11.84 5.05 3.35
C ARG A 80 10.69 5.88 2.77
N ILE A 81 9.50 5.28 2.59
CA ILE A 81 8.30 6.01 2.18
C ILE A 81 7.95 7.09 3.21
N PHE A 82 7.93 6.73 4.50
CA PHE A 82 7.60 7.67 5.58
C PHE A 82 8.57 8.84 5.63
N MET A 83 9.89 8.58 5.57
CA MET A 83 10.91 9.62 5.51
C MET A 83 10.73 10.54 4.29
N ALA A 84 10.44 9.99 3.12
CA ALA A 84 10.24 10.79 1.92
C ALA A 84 9.01 11.70 1.99
N LEU A 85 7.89 11.17 2.47
CA LEU A 85 6.63 11.93 2.61
C LEU A 85 6.75 13.01 3.69
N THR A 86 7.42 12.71 4.81
CA THR A 86 7.62 13.68 5.91
C THR A 86 8.65 14.75 5.56
N ALA A 87 9.72 14.42 4.83
CA ALA A 87 10.67 15.42 4.32
C ALA A 87 10.01 16.41 3.35
N GLN A 88 9.01 15.97 2.59
CA GLN A 88 8.21 16.86 1.73
C GLN A 88 7.21 17.69 2.52
N ALA A 89 6.59 17.13 3.56
CA ALA A 89 5.68 17.84 4.45
C ALA A 89 6.38 18.93 5.29
N GLY A 90 7.61 18.68 5.75
CA GLY A 90 8.45 19.67 6.42
C GLY A 90 8.84 20.87 5.55
N ARG A 91 8.80 20.72 4.21
CA ARG A 91 8.94 21.84 3.25
C ARG A 91 7.63 22.57 2.97
N SER A 92 6.47 22.00 3.32
CA SER A 92 5.14 22.50 2.94
C SER A 92 4.40 23.21 4.08
N LYS A 93 5.11 23.71 5.11
CA LYS A 93 4.49 24.55 6.13
C LYS A 93 5.38 25.72 6.55
N ARG A 94 5.38 26.78 5.73
CA ARG A 94 5.07 28.13 6.21
C ARG A 94 3.69 28.49 5.68
N LEU A 95 2.67 28.12 6.44
CA LEU A 95 1.30 28.65 6.31
C LEU A 95 0.96 29.30 7.65
N MET A 96 1.80 30.26 8.03
CA MET A 96 1.54 31.33 8.99
C MET A 96 2.57 32.41 8.67
N ASP A 97 2.16 33.35 7.81
CA ASP A 97 2.55 34.75 7.82
C ASP A 97 1.26 35.54 7.57
#